data_AF-A0A379AHY4-F1
#
_entry.id   AF-A0A379AHY4-F1
#
_cell.length_a   1.000
_cell.length_b   1.000
_cell.length_c   1.000
_cell.angle_alpha   90.00
_cell.angle_beta   90.00
_cell.angle_gamma   90.00
#
_symmetry.space_group_name_H-M   'P 1'
#
loop_
_entity.id
_entity.type
_entity.pdbx_description
1 polymer ?
#
loop_
_entity_poly.entity_id
_entity_poly.type
_entity_poly.pdbx_seq_one_letter_code
_entity_poly.pdbx_strand_id
1 'polypeptide(L)' 'MELKATSMGKRLAQHPYNRVRLMAAGVEVSGDKHEYLIPFNQLLDIACKRGLVWGELEFFAGR' A
#
# COMPACT_ATOMS: atom_id res chain seq x y z
N MET A 1 15.42 4.18 -19.64
CA MET A 1 14.49 3.49 -18.74
C MET A 1 13.42 4.50 -18.35
N GLU A 2 12.19 4.34 -18.83
CA GLU A 2 11.09 5.26 -18.49
C GLU A 2 10.32 4.73 -17.28
N LEU A 3 10.08 5.61 -16.31
CA LEU A 3 9.39 5.32 -15.08
C LEU A 3 7.93 5.78 -15.22
N LYS A 4 6.97 4.86 -15.29
CA LYS A 4 5.53 5.19 -15.39
C LYS A 4 4.75 4.69 -14.18
N ALA A 5 3.91 5.57 -13.65
CA ALA A 5 3.00 5.24 -12.55
C ALA A 5 1.90 4.30 -13.03
N THR A 6 1.75 3.16 -12.36
CA THR A 6 0.74 2.15 -12.66
C THR A 6 -0.67 2.68 -12.33
N SER A 7 -1.69 2.26 -13.08
CA SER A 7 -3.08 2.64 -12.81
C SER A 7 -3.55 2.23 -11.41
N MET A 8 -3.07 1.09 -10.92
CA MET A 8 -3.34 0.60 -9.57
C MET A 8 -2.64 1.44 -8.50
N GLY A 9 -1.37 1.82 -8.71
CA GLY A 9 -0.62 2.68 -7.80
C GLY A 9 -1.24 4.06 -7.64
N LYS A 10 -1.72 4.67 -8.75
CA LYS A 10 -2.47 5.93 -8.70
C LYS A 10 -3.74 5.82 -7.86
N ARG A 11 -4.49 4.73 -7.99
CA ARG A 11 -5.71 4.50 -7.22
C ARG A 11 -5.43 4.27 -5.73
N LEU A 12 -4.36 3.55 -5.39
CA LEU A 12 -3.96 3.33 -4.00
C LEU A 12 -3.40 4.59 -3.34
N ALA A 13 -2.68 5.43 -4.08
CA ALA A 13 -2.20 6.71 -3.57
C ALA A 13 -3.35 7.66 -3.15
N GLN A 14 -4.52 7.53 -3.79
CA GLN A 14 -5.74 8.26 -3.45
C GLN A 14 -6.55 7.63 -2.31
N HIS A 15 -6.14 6.45 -1.79
CA HIS A 15 -6.85 5.80 -0.71
C HIS A 15 -6.75 6.65 0.58
N PRO A 16 -7.84 6.80 1.37
CA PRO A 16 -7.80 7.58 2.62
C PRO A 16 -6.80 7.04 3.65
N TYR A 17 -6.43 5.76 3.51
CA TYR A 17 -5.39 5.07 4.27
C TYR A 17 -4.30 4.60 3.32
N ASN A 18 -3.44 5.53 2.89
CA ASN A 18 -2.40 5.29 1.90
C ASN A 18 -1.00 5.10 2.51
N ARG A 19 -0.92 4.90 3.83
CA ARG A 19 0.30 4.57 4.55
C ARG A 19 -0.01 3.43 5.50
N VAL A 20 0.93 2.50 5.64
CA VAL A 20 0.80 1.32 6.49
C VAL A 20 2.10 1.11 7.25
N ARG A 21 2.02 0.86 8.56
CA ARG A 21 3.17 0.51 9.41
C ARG A 21 2.84 -0.71 10.24
N LEU A 22 3.79 -1.64 10.32
CA LEU A 22 3.71 -2.75 11.25
C LEU A 22 4.15 -2.27 12.63
N MET A 23 3.31 -2.48 13.64
CA MET A 23 3.54 -2.09 15.02
C MET A 23 3.52 -3.33 15.91
N ALA A 24 4.10 -3.25 17.12
CA ALA A 24 4.08 -4.36 18.06
C ALA A 24 2.64 -4.77 18.46
N ALA A 25 1.70 -3.82 18.46
CA ALA A 25 0.30 -4.04 18.84
C ALA A 25 -0.63 -4.35 17.65
N GLY A 26 -0.18 -4.23 16.40
CA GLY A 26 -1.05 -4.39 15.23
C GLY A 26 -0.50 -3.74 13.96
N VAL A 27 -1.41 -3.39 13.06
CA VAL A 27 -1.11 -2.67 11.82
C VAL A 27 -1.69 -1.26 11.91
N GLU A 28 -0.82 -0.27 11.88
CA GLU A 28 -1.23 1.13 11.74
C GLU A 28 -1.53 1.42 10.27
N VAL A 29 -2.69 2.02 10.00
CA VAL A 29 -3.07 2.53 8.70
C VAL A 29 -3.35 4.03 8.84
N SER A 30 -2.73 4.82 7.97
CA SER A 30 -2.84 6.28 8.04
C SER A 30 -2.93 6.92 6.66
N GLY A 31 -3.44 8.15 6.65
CA GLY A 31 -3.47 9.05 5.51
C GLY A 31 -3.63 10.48 6.01
N ASP A 32 -3.88 11.43 5.11
CA ASP A 32 -3.75 12.86 5.44
C ASP A 32 -4.74 13.37 6.50
N LYS A 33 -5.85 12.65 6.74
CA LYS A 33 -6.90 13.05 7.70
C LYS A 33 -7.24 11.97 8.72
N HIS A 34 -6.65 10.79 8.60
CA HIS A 34 -7.10 9.64 9.37
C HIS A 34 -5.92 8.75 9.77
N GLU A 35 -6.00 8.21 10.98
CA GLU A 35 -5.00 7.32 11.55
C GLU A 35 -5.72 6.30 12.45
N TYR A 36 -5.47 5.01 12.20
CA TYR A 36 -6.06 3.92 12.95
C TYR A 36 -5.02 2.84 13.20
N LEU A 37 -5.05 2.25 14.39
CA LEU A 37 -4.37 1.01 14.69
C LEU A 37 -5.39 -0.13 14.62
N ILE A 38 -5.12 -1.11 13.75
CA ILE A 38 -5.87 -2.37 13.68
C ILE A 38 -5.10 -3.40 14.52
N PRO A 39 -5.58 -3.79 15.70
CA PRO A 39 -4.95 -4.81 16.52
C PRO A 39 -4.87 -6.17 15.80
N PHE A 40 -3.82 -6.96 16.06
CA PHE A 40 -3.66 -8.27 15.41
C PHE A 40 -4.81 -9.23 15.63
N ASN A 41 -5.47 -9.17 16.80
CA ASN A 41 -6.63 -10.00 17.11
C ASN A 41 -7.93 -9.56 16.38
N GLN A 42 -7.91 -8.41 15.69
CA GLN A 42 -9.02 -7.91 14.88
C GLN A 42 -8.77 -8.04 13.37
N LEU A 43 -7.56 -8.46 12.97
CA LEU A 43 -7.24 -8.72 11.56
C LEU A 43 -7.91 -10.01 11.11
N LEU A 44 -8.72 -9.92 10.06
CA LEU A 44 -9.45 -11.06 9.50
C LEU A 44 -8.69 -11.74 8.34
N ASP A 45 -8.04 -10.94 7.49
CA ASP A 45 -7.29 -11.44 6.33
C ASP A 45 -6.25 -10.40 5.85
N ILE A 46 -5.18 -10.88 5.21
CA ILE A 46 -4.14 -10.06 4.57
C ILE A 46 -3.84 -10.62 3.19
N ALA A 47 -4.19 -9.86 2.15
CA ALA A 47 -3.94 -10.23 0.76
C ALA A 47 -2.79 -9.41 0.16
N CYS A 48 -1.66 -10.06 -0.11
CA CYS A 48 -0.55 -9.47 -0.84
C CYS A 48 -0.73 -9.71 -2.36
N LYS A 49 -0.84 -8.64 -3.15
CA LYS A 49 -0.92 -8.75 -4.61
C LYS A 49 0.48 -8.72 -5.22
N ARG A 50 0.82 -9.75 -6.00
CA ARG A 50 2.11 -9.82 -6.73
C ARG A 50 2.22 -8.63 -7.70
N GLY A 51 3.38 -7.99 -7.71
CA GLY A 51 3.64 -6.82 -8.56
C GLY A 51 3.11 -5.50 -7.99
N LEU A 52 2.57 -5.49 -6.77
CA LEU A 52 2.15 -4.29 -6.07
C LEU A 52 3.28 -3.84 -5.12
N VAL A 53 4.14 -2.94 -5.61
CA VAL A 53 5.10 -2.24 -4.75
C VAL A 53 4.49 -0.89 -4.40
N TRP A 54 4.28 -0.65 -3.10
CA TRP A 54 3.80 0.63 -2.61
C TRP A 54 4.88 1.69 -2.85
N GLY A 55 4.73 2.47 -3.91
CA GLY A 55 5.71 3.50 -4.31
C GLY A 55 6.61 3.16 -5.49
N GLU A 56 6.53 2.00 -6.14
CA GLU A 56 7.38 1.72 -7.32
C GLU A 56 6.63 1.30 -8.59
N LEU A 57 6.68 2.24 -9.54
CA LEU A 57 7.09 2.15 -10.96
C LEU A 57 7.10 0.76 -11.62
N GLU A 58 6.34 0.63 -12.71
CA GLU A 58 6.38 -0.51 -13.62
C GLU A 58 7.66 -0.49 -14.46
N PHE A 59 8.44 -1.58 -14.40
CA PHE A 59 9.58 -1.78 -15.28
C PHE A 59 9.12 -2.51 -16.55
N PHE A 60 9.15 -1.81 -17.69
CA PHE A 60 9.01 -2.47 -18.98
C PHE A 60 10.38 -3.00 -19.41
N ALA A 61 10.52 -4.32 -19.42
CA ALA A 61 11.62 -4.97 -20.14
C ALA A 61 11.34 -4.81 -21.63
N GLY A 62 11.98 -3.81 -22.26
CA GLY A 62 12.06 -3.74 -23.72
C GLY A 62 12.84 -4.94 -24.24
N ARG A 63 12.46 -5.46 -25.41
CA ARG A 63 13.39 -6.23 -26.25
C ARG A 63 14.57 -5.36 -26.63
#